data_AF-A0A816Z2J9-F1
#
_entry.id   AF-A0A816Z2J9-F1
#
_cell.length_a   1.000
_cell.length_b   1.000
_cell.length_c   1.000
_cell.angle_alpha   90.00
_cell.angle_beta   90.00
_cell.angle_gamma   90.00
#
_symmetry.space_group_name_H-M   'P 1'
#
loop_
_entity.id
_entity.type
_entity.pdbx_description
1 polymer ?
#
loop_
_entity_poly.entity_id
_entity_poly.type
_entity_poly.pdbx_seq_one_letter_code
_entity_poly.pdbx_strand_id
1 'polypeptide(L)'
;MSIRNTCPPMEIETVTDTTVPNHDETEIESTEFEKNQKRYQDLISTFPHVKGWRFKDPFIRYGGHWWIQTILEGSLYAQEFFQARPSDFFICSYLKTGTTWPKSLTFLIANRSRFDDSTNPLLKRNPHELIPFIEIEFPLFPQVDSLKEKGNTLFSTHMPYNSLPDSVVKSGCKMVYIWRDPKDTFISLWLFFQKKSFETLKNLEVNKSDKEREDHPSPFTKSAYFRKGKTGDWVNYLTPDMAARIDGIMEEKFKGTGLLEYARYDPILSEQNHFSSHTDQKHMSSNLLPLSPMATETVRDSTVPNHDETELTEFQKNQKRYQDLISTLPHVKGWRPKSPLIWYGGHWWIQPFLEGSLYAQEFFQARPNDFLVCSYPKTGSTWLKSLTFTIANRSRFDDFTNPLLKRNPHELIPFLEIEFPLFPHVDVLQDKENTLFSTHMPHDFLPDSVEKSGCKMVYIWRDPKDTFISFWSFMQKQRSTRGPLNSLEECFDMFCQGISGDGPYLDHVLGYWKAHQENPDKILFLKYETVRADPLPCVKRLAEFMGYGFTAEEEKSGVVEKVVNLCSFETMKNLEANKGDKERGDHPSPYTNSTYFRKGKTGDWVNYLTPEMAARMDGIMEEKFKGTGLLENGE
;
A
#
# COMPACT_ATOMS: atom_id res chain seq x y z
N MET A 1 20.09 17.40 -40.80
CA MET A 1 20.21 16.62 -42.06
C MET A 1 19.68 15.23 -41.82
N SER A 2 18.90 14.75 -42.78
CA SER A 2 18.02 13.58 -42.78
C SER A 2 18.67 12.26 -42.38
N ILE A 3 17.98 11.45 -41.56
CA ILE A 3 17.59 10.06 -41.90
C ILE A 3 16.24 9.78 -41.19
N ARG A 4 15.09 10.10 -41.83
CA ARG A 4 13.83 9.45 -41.49
C ARG A 4 13.79 8.12 -42.24
N ASN A 5 13.69 7.01 -41.52
CA ASN A 5 13.39 5.72 -42.14
C ASN A 5 11.87 5.67 -42.38
N THR A 6 11.43 6.24 -43.50
CA THR A 6 10.08 6.00 -44.03
C THR A 6 10.06 4.60 -44.65
N CYS A 7 9.02 3.82 -44.33
CA CYS A 7 8.69 2.63 -45.11
C CYS A 7 8.53 3.06 -46.59
N PRO A 8 9.10 2.35 -47.58
CA PRO A 8 8.89 2.70 -48.99
C PRO A 8 7.39 2.58 -49.33
N PRO A 9 6.84 3.47 -50.18
CA PRO A 9 5.46 3.35 -50.64
C PRO A 9 5.35 2.09 -51.51
N MET A 10 4.40 1.21 -51.20
CA MET A 10 4.04 0.08 -52.07
C MET A 10 2.62 0.27 -52.59
N GLU A 11 2.47 -0.02 -53.88
CA GLU A 11 1.26 0.20 -54.68
C GLU A 11 0.08 -0.64 -54.17
N ILE A 12 -1.07 0.00 -54.01
CA ILE A 12 -2.34 -0.65 -53.71
C ILE A 12 -3.00 -0.97 -55.05
N GLU A 13 -3.13 -2.24 -55.42
CA GLU A 13 -4.03 -2.65 -56.49
C GLU A 13 -5.47 -2.42 -56.04
N THR A 14 -6.14 -1.46 -56.65
CA THR A 14 -7.57 -1.21 -56.47
C THR A 14 -8.37 -2.32 -57.14
N VAL A 15 -9.04 -3.15 -56.35
CA VAL A 15 -10.13 -4.01 -56.85
C VAL A 15 -11.45 -3.32 -56.57
N THR A 16 -12.02 -2.75 -57.62
CA THR A 16 -13.44 -2.42 -57.70
C THR A 16 -14.19 -3.66 -58.16
N ASP A 17 -15.09 -4.23 -57.35
CA ASP A 17 -16.40 -4.59 -57.89
C ASP A 17 -17.48 -4.77 -56.81
N THR A 18 -18.64 -4.26 -57.15
CA THR A 18 -19.93 -4.40 -56.49
C THR A 18 -20.51 -5.78 -56.77
N THR A 19 -20.94 -6.52 -55.75
CA THR A 19 -22.14 -7.38 -55.80
C THR A 19 -22.49 -7.90 -54.40
N VAL A 20 -23.76 -7.74 -54.01
CA VAL A 20 -24.34 -8.31 -52.79
C VAL A 20 -24.79 -9.74 -53.05
N PRO A 21 -24.55 -10.68 -52.12
CA PRO A 21 -25.56 -11.68 -51.84
C PRO A 21 -25.88 -11.82 -50.34
N ASN A 22 -27.18 -11.89 -50.05
CA ASN A 22 -27.73 -12.42 -48.81
C ASN A 22 -27.42 -13.92 -48.67
N HIS A 23 -26.89 -14.36 -47.54
CA HIS A 23 -27.55 -15.30 -46.62
C HIS A 23 -26.68 -15.63 -45.40
N ASP A 24 -27.36 -15.96 -44.31
CA ASP A 24 -26.87 -16.37 -43.00
C ASP A 24 -25.70 -17.36 -43.01
N GLU A 25 -24.56 -16.89 -42.55
CA GLU A 25 -23.57 -17.57 -41.71
C GLU A 25 -22.60 -16.45 -41.27
N THR A 26 -22.61 -16.04 -40.00
CA THR A 26 -21.67 -15.01 -39.51
C THR A 26 -20.27 -15.61 -39.42
N GLU A 27 -19.59 -15.73 -40.55
CA GLU A 27 -18.12 -15.74 -40.58
C GLU A 27 -17.64 -14.41 -39.99
N ILE A 28 -16.89 -14.50 -38.90
CA ILE A 28 -16.25 -13.35 -38.26
C ILE A 28 -15.16 -12.85 -39.23
N GLU A 29 -15.39 -11.74 -39.92
CA GLU A 29 -14.36 -11.11 -40.74
C GLU A 29 -13.16 -10.72 -39.88
N SER A 30 -11.98 -11.20 -40.23
CA SER A 30 -10.71 -10.81 -39.61
C SER A 30 -10.48 -9.30 -39.71
N THR A 31 -9.99 -8.67 -38.65
CA THR A 31 -9.59 -7.26 -38.62
C THR A 31 -8.52 -6.95 -39.68
N GLU A 32 -8.44 -5.70 -40.14
CA GLU A 32 -7.41 -5.29 -41.11
C GLU A 32 -5.99 -5.52 -40.58
N PHE A 33 -5.79 -5.43 -39.26
CA PHE A 33 -4.54 -5.78 -38.61
C PHE A 33 -4.20 -7.27 -38.76
N GLU A 34 -5.16 -8.18 -38.52
CA GLU A 34 -4.97 -9.64 -38.68
C GLU A 34 -4.62 -10.00 -40.13
N LYS A 35 -5.25 -9.35 -41.12
CA LYS A 35 -4.90 -9.53 -42.54
C LYS A 35 -3.45 -9.16 -42.85
N ASN A 36 -2.92 -8.14 -42.17
CA ASN A 36 -1.55 -7.65 -42.37
C ASN A 36 -0.51 -8.27 -41.42
N GLN A 37 -0.94 -9.07 -40.43
CA GLN A 37 -0.07 -9.58 -39.37
C GLN A 37 1.12 -10.39 -39.90
N LYS A 38 0.88 -11.30 -40.85
CA LYS A 38 1.94 -12.10 -41.48
C LYS A 38 2.97 -11.22 -42.20
N ARG A 39 2.49 -10.18 -42.91
CA ARG A 39 3.37 -9.23 -43.60
C ARG A 39 4.29 -8.49 -42.62
N TYR A 40 3.75 -8.07 -41.47
CA TYR A 40 4.57 -7.43 -40.43
C TYR A 40 5.58 -8.40 -39.82
N GLN A 41 5.19 -9.65 -39.53
CA GLN A 41 6.09 -10.67 -39.00
C GLN A 41 7.23 -10.98 -39.97
N ASP A 42 6.93 -11.14 -41.26
CA ASP A 42 7.93 -11.37 -42.32
C ASP A 42 8.90 -10.19 -42.40
N LEU A 43 8.40 -8.94 -42.38
CA LEU A 43 9.24 -7.75 -42.37
C LEU A 43 10.12 -7.67 -41.11
N ILE A 44 9.54 -7.89 -39.94
CA ILE A 44 10.24 -7.83 -38.64
C ILE A 44 11.34 -8.87 -38.55
N SER A 45 11.14 -10.05 -39.16
CA SER A 45 12.15 -11.12 -39.20
C SER A 45 13.46 -10.68 -39.88
N THR A 46 13.42 -9.66 -40.75
CA THR A 46 14.60 -9.12 -41.44
C THR A 46 15.41 -8.14 -40.58
N PHE A 47 14.87 -7.67 -39.45
CA PHE A 47 15.53 -6.68 -38.61
C PHE A 47 16.51 -7.30 -37.59
N PRO A 48 17.58 -6.57 -37.20
CA PRO A 48 18.50 -7.04 -36.17
C PRO A 48 17.75 -7.30 -34.87
N HIS A 49 18.00 -8.43 -34.25
CA HIS A 49 17.32 -8.82 -33.01
C HIS A 49 18.29 -9.36 -31.97
N VAL A 50 17.94 -9.17 -30.70
CA VAL A 50 18.66 -9.73 -29.55
C VAL A 50 17.70 -10.46 -28.63
N LYS A 51 18.23 -11.36 -27.80
CA LYS A 51 17.46 -12.05 -26.78
C LYS A 51 16.78 -11.03 -25.86
N GLY A 52 15.46 -11.08 -25.76
CA GLY A 52 14.71 -10.26 -24.81
C GLY A 52 14.82 -10.76 -23.37
N TRP A 53 14.21 -10.02 -22.45
CA TRP A 53 14.26 -10.35 -21.01
C TRP A 53 13.47 -11.61 -20.63
N ARG A 54 12.61 -12.13 -21.53
CA ARG A 54 11.81 -13.35 -21.34
C ARG A 54 12.20 -14.42 -22.37
N PHE A 55 12.20 -15.70 -21.98
CA PHE A 55 12.77 -16.83 -22.74
C PHE A 55 12.24 -17.07 -24.18
N LYS A 56 11.30 -16.28 -24.72
CA LYS A 56 10.70 -16.50 -26.05
C LYS A 56 10.43 -15.24 -26.90
N ASP A 57 10.70 -14.02 -26.42
CA ASP A 57 10.38 -12.79 -27.17
C ASP A 57 11.66 -11.99 -27.46
N PRO A 58 12.03 -11.74 -28.73
CA PRO A 58 13.21 -10.96 -29.07
C PRO A 58 12.96 -9.45 -28.92
N PHE A 59 14.03 -8.70 -28.64
CA PHE A 59 14.02 -7.26 -28.90
C PHE A 59 14.49 -7.00 -30.33
N ILE A 60 13.70 -6.24 -31.07
CA ILE A 60 13.94 -5.92 -32.48
C ILE A 60 14.47 -4.50 -32.62
N ARG A 61 15.52 -4.31 -33.43
CA ARG A 61 16.09 -2.99 -33.72
C ARG A 61 15.42 -2.38 -34.95
N TYR A 62 14.63 -1.33 -34.75
CA TYR A 62 13.99 -0.60 -35.84
C TYR A 62 13.99 0.91 -35.55
N GLY A 63 14.30 1.73 -36.56
CA GLY A 63 14.31 3.19 -36.44
C GLY A 63 15.22 3.74 -35.34
N GLY A 64 16.35 3.08 -35.05
CA GLY A 64 17.27 3.49 -33.98
C GLY A 64 16.80 3.16 -32.55
N HIS A 65 15.73 2.39 -32.39
CA HIS A 65 15.15 2.00 -31.10
C HIS A 65 15.00 0.48 -31.00
N TRP A 66 14.95 -0.01 -29.76
CA TRP A 66 14.67 -1.42 -29.47
C TRP A 66 13.20 -1.59 -29.14
N TRP A 67 12.56 -2.56 -29.79
CA TRP A 67 11.13 -2.80 -29.72
C TRP A 67 10.82 -4.20 -29.25
N ILE A 68 9.69 -4.36 -28.56
CA ILE A 68 9.03 -5.65 -28.38
C ILE A 68 8.32 -5.96 -29.70
N GLN A 69 8.46 -7.17 -30.23
CA GLN A 69 7.90 -7.55 -31.54
C GLN A 69 6.42 -7.18 -31.69
N THR A 70 5.56 -7.55 -30.73
CA THR A 70 4.12 -7.26 -30.80
C THR A 70 3.79 -5.76 -30.82
N ILE A 71 4.57 -4.95 -30.09
CA ILE A 71 4.42 -3.49 -30.10
C ILE A 71 4.92 -2.90 -31.42
N LEU A 72 5.95 -3.50 -32.03
CA LEU A 72 6.44 -3.09 -33.34
C LEU A 72 5.42 -3.38 -34.45
N GLU A 73 4.78 -4.54 -34.43
CA GLU A 73 3.69 -4.89 -35.36
C GLU A 73 2.57 -3.85 -35.30
N GLY A 74 2.07 -3.55 -34.10
CA GLY A 74 1.04 -2.51 -33.91
C GLY A 74 1.51 -1.10 -34.27
N SER A 75 2.80 -0.80 -34.08
CA SER A 75 3.41 0.48 -34.47
C SER A 75 3.48 0.64 -35.99
N LEU A 76 3.84 -0.41 -36.72
CA LEU A 76 3.86 -0.40 -38.19
C LEU A 76 2.44 -0.24 -38.75
N TYR A 77 1.47 -0.94 -38.17
CA TYR A 77 0.06 -0.77 -38.52
C TYR A 77 -0.41 0.67 -38.27
N ALA A 78 -0.10 1.25 -37.10
CA ALA A 78 -0.47 2.63 -36.81
C ALA A 78 0.18 3.62 -37.79
N GLN A 79 1.43 3.39 -38.21
CA GLN A 79 2.11 4.24 -39.20
C GLN A 79 1.39 4.25 -40.55
N GLU A 80 0.83 3.11 -40.96
CA GLU A 80 0.14 2.96 -42.25
C GLU A 80 -1.32 3.45 -42.19
N PHE A 81 -2.05 3.13 -41.11
CA PHE A 81 -3.50 3.26 -41.08
C PHE A 81 -4.03 4.34 -40.13
N PHE A 82 -3.26 4.77 -39.12
CA PHE A 82 -3.74 5.78 -38.19
C PHE A 82 -3.72 7.18 -38.81
N GLN A 83 -4.91 7.78 -39.01
CA GLN A 83 -5.05 9.14 -39.57
C GLN A 83 -5.40 10.19 -38.50
N ALA A 84 -4.45 11.05 -38.12
CA ALA A 84 -4.68 12.07 -37.09
C ALA A 84 -5.45 13.30 -37.59
N ARG A 85 -6.29 13.88 -36.72
CA ARG A 85 -6.96 15.17 -36.93
C ARG A 85 -6.26 16.27 -36.14
N PRO A 86 -6.28 17.54 -36.59
CA PRO A 86 -5.67 18.65 -35.82
C PRO A 86 -6.20 18.83 -34.39
N SER A 87 -7.43 18.37 -34.12
CA SER A 87 -8.06 18.40 -32.80
C SER A 87 -7.64 17.27 -31.87
N ASP A 88 -6.89 16.28 -32.35
CA ASP A 88 -6.45 15.16 -31.53
C ASP A 88 -5.33 15.59 -30.56
N PHE A 89 -5.34 14.97 -29.38
CA PHE A 89 -4.39 15.20 -28.30
C PHE A 89 -3.71 13.90 -27.90
N PHE A 90 -2.38 13.93 -27.80
CA PHE A 90 -1.56 12.75 -27.52
C PHE A 90 -0.85 12.82 -26.17
N ILE A 91 -1.03 11.79 -25.36
CA ILE A 91 -0.17 11.51 -24.21
C ILE A 91 0.95 10.57 -24.64
N CYS A 92 2.16 11.10 -24.70
CA CYS A 92 3.35 10.40 -25.14
C CYS A 92 4.20 10.01 -23.93
N SER A 93 4.79 8.82 -23.95
CA SER A 93 5.65 8.39 -22.85
C SER A 93 6.51 7.19 -23.22
N TYR A 94 7.62 6.98 -22.52
CA TYR A 94 8.25 5.66 -22.57
C TYR A 94 7.42 4.61 -21.79
N LEU A 95 7.58 3.33 -22.14
CA LEU A 95 6.90 2.23 -21.43
C LEU A 95 7.12 2.33 -19.91
N LYS A 96 6.05 2.14 -19.13
CA LYS A 96 6.06 2.15 -17.65
C LYS A 96 6.52 3.46 -16.99
N THR A 97 6.32 4.57 -17.67
CA THR A 97 6.50 5.94 -17.14
C THR A 97 5.34 6.43 -16.26
N GLY A 98 4.25 5.66 -16.15
CA GLY A 98 3.12 5.99 -15.25
C GLY A 98 1.97 6.75 -15.92
N THR A 99 1.62 6.40 -17.16
CA THR A 99 0.59 7.10 -17.97
C THR A 99 -0.84 6.96 -17.50
N THR A 100 -1.17 6.00 -16.64
CA THR A 100 -2.56 5.77 -16.20
C THR A 100 -3.15 6.98 -15.50
N TRP A 101 -2.40 7.65 -14.62
CA TRP A 101 -2.87 8.85 -13.92
C TRP A 101 -3.02 10.08 -14.83
N PRO A 102 -2.01 10.41 -15.68
CA PRO A 102 -2.17 11.43 -16.71
C PRO A 102 -3.34 11.19 -17.65
N LYS A 103 -3.58 9.93 -18.08
CA LYS A 103 -4.74 9.60 -18.90
C LYS A 103 -6.06 9.95 -18.21
N SER A 104 -6.21 9.59 -16.94
CA SER A 104 -7.40 9.96 -16.15
C SER A 104 -7.57 11.48 -16.07
N LEU A 105 -6.51 12.22 -15.73
CA LEU A 105 -6.55 13.68 -15.63
C LEU A 105 -6.91 14.34 -16.96
N THR A 106 -6.27 13.94 -18.06
CA THR A 106 -6.55 14.46 -19.40
C THR A 106 -7.99 14.16 -19.81
N PHE A 107 -8.49 12.94 -19.53
CA PHE A 107 -9.86 12.58 -19.83
C PHE A 107 -10.87 13.46 -19.07
N LEU A 108 -10.65 13.65 -17.77
CA LEU A 108 -11.47 14.53 -16.93
C LEU A 108 -11.45 15.96 -17.45
N ILE A 109 -10.26 16.51 -17.71
CA ILE A 109 -10.11 17.90 -18.19
C ILE A 109 -10.82 18.10 -19.53
N ALA A 110 -10.65 17.17 -20.46
CA ALA A 110 -11.23 17.27 -21.81
C ALA A 110 -12.75 17.05 -21.82
N ASN A 111 -13.29 16.28 -20.87
CA ASN A 111 -14.71 15.93 -20.83
C ASN A 111 -15.45 16.51 -19.61
N ARG A 112 -14.88 17.50 -18.91
CA ARG A 112 -15.45 18.12 -17.70
C ARG A 112 -16.84 18.75 -17.89
N SER A 113 -17.19 19.10 -19.12
CA SER A 113 -18.52 19.62 -19.47
C SER A 113 -19.47 18.55 -20.02
N ARG A 114 -18.97 17.34 -20.30
CA ARG A 114 -19.72 16.24 -20.92
C ARG A 114 -20.21 15.21 -19.90
N PHE A 115 -19.49 15.04 -18.80
CA PHE A 115 -19.83 14.09 -17.74
C PHE A 115 -19.75 14.77 -16.39
N ASP A 116 -20.74 14.50 -15.53
CA ASP A 116 -20.67 14.84 -14.11
C ASP A 116 -19.87 13.78 -13.33
N ASP A 117 -19.62 14.05 -12.05
CA ASP A 117 -18.84 13.17 -11.18
C ASP A 117 -19.46 11.77 -11.04
N SER A 118 -20.79 11.65 -11.15
CA SER A 118 -21.54 10.40 -10.93
C SER A 118 -21.69 9.52 -12.18
N THR A 119 -21.60 10.14 -13.36
CA THR A 119 -21.77 9.51 -14.67
C THR A 119 -20.44 9.32 -15.40
N ASN A 120 -19.32 9.73 -14.79
CA ASN A 120 -18.03 9.72 -15.44
C ASN A 120 -17.59 8.31 -15.85
N PRO A 121 -17.23 8.08 -17.13
CA PRO A 121 -16.76 6.78 -17.61
C PRO A 121 -15.56 6.21 -16.84
N LEU A 122 -14.72 7.06 -16.23
CA LEU A 122 -13.60 6.63 -15.40
C LEU A 122 -14.01 5.86 -14.14
N LEU A 123 -15.27 5.97 -13.70
CA LEU A 123 -15.78 5.17 -12.57
C LEU A 123 -15.91 3.68 -12.90
N LYS A 124 -16.10 3.36 -14.19
CA LYS A 124 -16.39 1.98 -14.65
C LYS A 124 -15.29 1.42 -15.56
N ARG A 125 -14.66 2.28 -16.36
CA ARG A 125 -13.73 1.90 -17.44
C ARG A 125 -12.27 2.22 -17.10
N ASN A 126 -11.36 1.40 -17.62
CA ASN A 126 -9.93 1.65 -17.46
C ASN A 126 -9.51 2.88 -18.31
N PRO A 127 -8.66 3.80 -17.81
CA PRO A 127 -8.17 4.94 -18.58
C PRO A 127 -7.52 4.57 -19.93
N HIS A 128 -6.95 3.38 -20.06
CA HIS A 128 -6.38 2.88 -21.32
C HIS A 128 -7.46 2.61 -22.40
N GLU A 129 -8.71 2.40 -22.02
CA GLU A 129 -9.83 2.21 -22.97
C GLU A 129 -10.42 3.54 -23.43
N LEU A 130 -10.33 4.57 -22.58
CA LEU A 130 -10.84 5.91 -22.86
C LEU A 130 -9.82 6.74 -23.65
N ILE A 131 -8.54 6.46 -23.46
CA ILE A 131 -7.42 7.06 -24.17
C ILE A 131 -6.51 5.93 -24.67
N PRO A 132 -6.84 5.29 -25.81
CA PRO A 132 -6.13 4.11 -26.31
C PRO A 132 -4.71 4.44 -26.77
N PHE A 133 -3.81 3.46 -26.67
CA PHE A 133 -2.53 3.50 -27.36
C PHE A 133 -2.73 3.13 -28.84
N ILE A 134 -2.18 3.95 -29.73
CA ILE A 134 -2.33 3.74 -31.17
C ILE A 134 -1.57 2.50 -31.67
N GLU A 135 -0.57 2.05 -30.92
CA GLU A 135 0.23 0.86 -31.26
C GLU A 135 -0.18 -0.41 -30.50
N ILE A 136 -1.22 -0.34 -29.64
CA ILE A 136 -1.69 -1.50 -28.85
C ILE A 136 -3.18 -1.73 -29.05
N GLU A 137 -4.03 -0.79 -28.63
CA GLU A 137 -5.47 -0.98 -28.70
C GLU A 137 -6.02 -0.71 -30.10
N PHE A 138 -5.49 0.27 -30.84
CA PHE A 138 -6.00 0.58 -32.18
C PHE A 138 -5.89 -0.58 -33.19
N PRO A 139 -4.80 -1.35 -33.26
CA PRO A 139 -4.72 -2.50 -34.18
C PRO A 139 -5.59 -3.69 -33.76
N LEU A 140 -5.89 -3.83 -32.47
CA LEU A 140 -6.50 -5.06 -31.92
C LEU A 140 -8.02 -4.99 -31.76
N PHE A 141 -8.63 -3.81 -31.92
CA PHE A 141 -9.98 -3.55 -31.43
C PHE A 141 -10.82 -2.66 -32.37
N PRO A 142 -11.84 -3.21 -33.06
CA PRO A 142 -12.75 -2.46 -33.94
C PRO A 142 -13.47 -1.29 -33.25
N GLN A 143 -13.68 -1.40 -31.94
CA GLN A 143 -14.30 -0.34 -31.15
C GLN A 143 -13.46 0.95 -31.11
N VAL A 144 -12.15 0.90 -31.33
CA VAL A 144 -11.30 2.10 -31.34
C VAL A 144 -11.58 2.95 -32.58
N ASP A 145 -11.82 2.32 -33.74
CA ASP A 145 -12.28 3.02 -34.94
C ASP A 145 -13.64 3.68 -34.69
N SER A 146 -14.56 2.95 -34.07
CA SER A 146 -15.87 3.49 -33.68
C SER A 146 -15.76 4.67 -32.69
N LEU A 147 -14.74 4.68 -31.80
CA LEU A 147 -14.52 5.77 -30.85
C LEU A 147 -14.07 7.04 -31.58
N LYS A 148 -13.24 6.90 -32.61
CA LYS A 148 -12.79 8.03 -33.44
C LYS A 148 -13.95 8.61 -34.26
N GLU A 149 -14.82 7.76 -34.79
CA GLU A 149 -16.06 8.13 -35.48
C GLU A 149 -17.06 8.83 -34.53
N LYS A 150 -17.14 8.38 -33.27
CA LYS A 150 -17.93 9.02 -32.20
C LYS A 150 -17.27 10.29 -31.61
N GLY A 151 -16.20 10.79 -32.24
CA GLY A 151 -15.60 12.07 -31.90
C GLY A 151 -14.64 12.05 -30.70
N ASN A 152 -14.08 10.89 -30.30
CA ASN A 152 -12.99 10.85 -29.33
C ASN A 152 -11.72 11.48 -29.93
N THR A 153 -11.12 12.45 -29.24
CA THR A 153 -9.90 13.15 -29.68
C THR A 153 -8.68 12.84 -28.82
N LEU A 154 -8.78 11.91 -27.86
CA LEU A 154 -7.70 11.61 -26.92
C LEU A 154 -7.02 10.28 -27.24
N PHE A 155 -5.71 10.32 -27.43
CA PHE A 155 -4.89 9.16 -27.75
C PHE A 155 -3.61 9.13 -26.92
N SER A 156 -2.92 8.00 -26.94
CA SER A 156 -1.61 7.85 -26.32
C SER A 156 -0.67 7.05 -27.21
N THR A 157 0.63 7.15 -26.91
CA THR A 157 1.63 6.33 -27.61
C THR A 157 2.91 6.18 -26.80
N HIS A 158 3.56 5.04 -27.01
CA HIS A 158 4.92 4.72 -26.60
C HIS A 158 5.94 4.85 -27.73
N MET A 159 5.49 5.18 -28.94
CA MET A 159 6.36 5.31 -30.09
C MET A 159 7.34 6.48 -29.90
N PRO A 160 8.63 6.31 -30.23
CA PRO A 160 9.55 7.42 -30.36
C PRO A 160 9.02 8.44 -31.35
N TYR A 161 9.32 9.72 -31.13
CA TYR A 161 8.81 10.82 -31.98
C TYR A 161 9.07 10.59 -33.48
N ASN A 162 10.26 10.10 -33.83
CA ASN A 162 10.66 9.82 -35.21
C ASN A 162 9.94 8.61 -35.84
N SER A 163 9.19 7.85 -35.05
CA SER A 163 8.40 6.70 -35.49
C SER A 163 6.90 6.98 -35.44
N LEU A 164 6.45 8.17 -35.06
CA LEU A 164 5.02 8.49 -35.08
C LEU A 164 4.44 8.43 -36.51
N PRO A 165 3.14 8.11 -36.68
CA PRO A 165 2.49 8.19 -37.98
C PRO A 165 2.65 9.57 -38.59
N ASP A 166 2.87 9.61 -39.90
CA ASP A 166 3.13 10.86 -40.64
C ASP A 166 1.97 11.85 -40.49
N SER A 167 0.73 11.35 -40.38
CA SER A 167 -0.44 12.17 -40.13
C SER A 167 -0.37 12.88 -38.78
N VAL A 168 0.17 12.24 -37.72
CA VAL A 168 0.27 12.83 -36.37
C VAL A 168 1.28 13.98 -36.38
N VAL A 169 2.40 13.80 -37.08
CA VAL A 169 3.46 14.82 -37.16
C VAL A 169 3.04 16.01 -38.02
N LYS A 170 2.23 15.78 -39.07
CA LYS A 170 1.81 16.82 -40.03
C LYS A 170 0.52 17.55 -39.63
N SER A 171 -0.35 16.94 -38.81
CA SER A 171 -1.67 17.49 -38.47
C SER A 171 -1.64 18.70 -37.52
N GLY A 172 -0.53 18.94 -36.83
CA GLY A 172 -0.44 19.96 -35.78
C GLY A 172 -1.08 19.55 -34.45
N CYS A 173 -1.28 18.25 -34.23
CA CYS A 173 -1.78 17.71 -32.95
C CYS A 173 -0.97 18.24 -31.76
N LYS A 174 -1.66 18.46 -30.64
CA LYS A 174 -0.99 18.78 -29.37
C LYS A 174 -0.54 17.49 -28.70
N MET A 175 0.66 17.51 -28.16
CA MET A 175 1.26 16.34 -27.51
C MET A 175 1.82 16.75 -26.15
N VAL A 176 1.60 15.93 -25.12
CA VAL A 176 2.30 16.02 -23.85
C VAL A 176 3.23 14.82 -23.73
N TYR A 177 4.51 15.04 -23.49
CA TYR A 177 5.46 13.98 -23.21
C TYR A 177 5.69 13.88 -21.71
N ILE A 178 5.51 12.67 -21.18
CA ILE A 178 5.71 12.38 -19.77
C ILE A 178 6.93 11.50 -19.67
N TRP A 179 7.81 11.87 -18.74
CA TRP A 179 9.03 11.17 -18.45
C TRP A 179 9.14 10.93 -16.94
N ARG A 180 9.94 9.95 -16.56
CA ARG A 180 10.18 9.53 -15.18
C ARG A 180 11.66 9.18 -15.05
N ASP A 181 12.19 9.22 -13.83
CA ASP A 181 13.54 8.75 -13.55
C ASP A 181 13.78 7.39 -14.26
N PRO A 182 14.79 7.30 -15.14
CA PRO A 182 15.09 6.08 -15.90
C PRO A 182 15.32 4.85 -15.03
N LYS A 183 15.84 4.99 -13.81
CA LYS A 183 16.04 3.88 -12.86
C LYS A 183 14.69 3.31 -12.42
N ASP A 184 13.76 4.19 -12.06
CA ASP A 184 12.37 3.83 -11.70
C ASP A 184 11.61 3.21 -12.87
N THR A 185 11.83 3.74 -14.07
CA THR A 185 11.23 3.29 -15.32
C THR A 185 11.72 1.88 -15.65
N PHE A 186 13.03 1.65 -15.58
CA PHE A 186 13.66 0.34 -15.79
C PHE A 186 13.09 -0.72 -14.84
N ILE A 187 13.06 -0.44 -13.53
CA ILE A 187 12.51 -1.38 -12.55
C ILE A 187 11.02 -1.64 -12.78
N SER A 188 10.26 -0.61 -13.10
CA SER A 188 8.82 -0.75 -13.38
C SER A 188 8.54 -1.57 -14.64
N LEU A 189 9.42 -1.47 -15.64
CA LEU A 189 9.38 -2.27 -16.86
C LEU A 189 9.80 -3.72 -16.61
N TRP A 190 10.91 -3.94 -15.91
CA TRP A 190 11.40 -5.27 -15.56
C TRP A 190 10.37 -6.08 -14.75
N LEU A 191 9.79 -5.49 -13.70
CA LEU A 191 8.74 -6.14 -12.89
C LEU A 191 7.47 -6.41 -13.69
N PHE A 192 7.11 -5.51 -14.62
CA PHE A 192 5.95 -5.72 -15.47
C PHE A 192 6.11 -6.95 -16.36
N PHE A 193 7.31 -7.18 -16.90
CA PHE A 193 7.62 -8.37 -17.69
C PHE A 193 7.69 -9.68 -16.88
N GLN A 194 7.83 -9.60 -15.55
CA GLN A 194 7.79 -10.78 -14.68
C GLN A 194 6.36 -11.26 -14.34
N LYS A 195 5.33 -10.44 -14.56
CA LYS A 195 3.94 -10.83 -14.27
C LYS A 195 3.42 -11.89 -15.26
N LYS A 196 2.75 -12.94 -14.75
CA LYS A 196 2.10 -14.00 -15.56
C LYS A 196 1.12 -13.45 -16.62
N SER A 197 0.47 -12.30 -16.37
CA SER A 197 -0.49 -11.66 -17.28
C SER A 197 0.07 -11.24 -18.64
N PHE A 198 1.40 -11.21 -18.84
CA PHE A 198 1.99 -10.93 -20.15
C PHE A 198 2.00 -12.19 -21.06
N GLU A 199 1.71 -13.40 -20.54
CA GLU A 199 1.49 -14.62 -21.35
C GLU A 199 0.26 -14.50 -22.24
N THR A 200 -0.73 -13.69 -21.84
CA THR A 200 -2.01 -13.53 -22.54
C THR A 200 -1.86 -12.85 -23.90
N LEU A 201 -0.81 -12.04 -24.13
CA LEU A 201 -0.57 -11.42 -25.44
C LEU A 201 -0.23 -12.44 -26.54
N LYS A 202 0.38 -13.57 -26.18
CA LYS A 202 0.65 -14.68 -27.13
C LYS A 202 -0.54 -15.62 -27.29
N ASN A 203 -1.39 -15.73 -26.25
CA ASN A 203 -2.58 -16.58 -26.25
C ASN A 203 -3.87 -15.85 -26.68
N LEU A 204 -3.76 -14.61 -27.17
CA LEU A 204 -4.87 -13.89 -27.80
C LEU A 204 -5.13 -14.36 -29.24
N GLU A 205 -4.29 -15.25 -29.76
CA GLU A 205 -4.67 -16.13 -30.87
C GLU A 205 -5.69 -17.17 -30.39
N VAL A 206 -6.93 -17.01 -30.89
CA VAL A 206 -7.91 -18.06 -31.15
C VAL A 206 -8.55 -18.72 -29.92
N ASN A 207 -9.89 -18.62 -29.83
CA ASN A 207 -10.80 -19.29 -28.89
C ASN A 207 -11.11 -18.60 -27.55
N LYS A 208 -11.91 -17.53 -27.60
CA LYS A 208 -12.98 -17.31 -26.60
C LYS A 208 -14.16 -16.56 -27.22
N SER A 209 -15.36 -17.11 -27.05
CA SER A 209 -16.65 -16.60 -27.54
C SER A 209 -16.98 -15.19 -27.03
N ASP A 210 -17.66 -14.40 -27.86
CA ASP A 210 -17.93 -12.97 -27.68
C ASP A 210 -18.70 -12.57 -26.40
N LYS A 211 -19.32 -13.52 -25.67
CA LYS A 211 -19.99 -13.21 -24.39
C LYS A 211 -19.06 -12.73 -23.27
N GLU A 212 -17.76 -12.99 -23.34
CA GLU A 212 -16.76 -12.45 -22.38
C GLU A 212 -16.09 -11.15 -22.87
N ARG A 213 -16.32 -10.70 -24.12
CA ARG A 213 -15.55 -9.61 -24.76
C ARG A 213 -16.18 -8.23 -24.67
N GLU A 214 -17.49 -8.11 -24.42
CA GLU A 214 -18.16 -6.80 -24.36
C GLU A 214 -17.68 -5.91 -23.20
N ASP A 215 -17.14 -6.49 -22.11
CA ASP A 215 -16.81 -5.73 -20.89
C ASP A 215 -15.34 -5.28 -20.76
N HIS A 216 -14.37 -5.80 -21.55
CA HIS A 216 -12.95 -5.54 -21.33
C HIS A 216 -12.10 -5.38 -22.61
N PRO A 217 -12.00 -4.15 -23.15
CA PRO A 217 -11.24 -3.88 -24.38
C PRO A 217 -9.72 -3.66 -24.17
N SER A 218 -9.14 -4.15 -23.07
CA SER A 218 -7.69 -4.10 -22.84
C SER A 218 -7.13 -5.52 -22.76
N PRO A 219 -6.01 -5.85 -23.43
CA PRO A 219 -5.44 -7.20 -23.40
C PRO A 219 -4.78 -7.52 -22.04
N PHE A 220 -4.80 -6.57 -21.10
CA PHE A 220 -4.24 -6.69 -19.77
C PHE A 220 -5.29 -6.39 -18.70
N THR A 221 -5.27 -7.15 -17.60
CA THR A 221 -6.15 -6.88 -16.45
C THR A 221 -5.83 -5.54 -15.80
N LYS A 222 -6.83 -4.89 -15.17
CA LYS A 222 -6.64 -3.61 -14.45
C LYS A 222 -5.43 -3.69 -13.49
N SER A 223 -5.25 -4.79 -12.76
CA SER A 223 -4.13 -5.01 -11.82
C SER A 223 -2.74 -5.13 -12.47
N ALA A 224 -2.65 -5.38 -13.78
CA ALA A 224 -1.37 -5.46 -14.48
C ALA A 224 -0.67 -4.09 -14.55
N TYR A 225 -1.45 -3.01 -14.72
CA TYR A 225 -0.92 -1.65 -14.93
C TYR A 225 -0.54 -0.94 -13.64
N PHE A 226 -1.27 -1.18 -12.54
CA PHE A 226 -1.03 -0.54 -11.25
C PHE A 226 0.15 -1.18 -10.49
N ARG A 227 0.98 -0.32 -9.87
CA ARG A 227 2.08 -0.66 -8.94
C ARG A 227 1.94 0.20 -7.68
N LYS A 228 3.05 0.54 -7.02
CA LYS A 228 3.10 1.30 -5.76
C LYS A 228 2.91 2.82 -5.90
N GLY A 229 2.94 3.37 -7.12
CA GLY A 229 2.79 4.81 -7.39
C GLY A 229 3.85 5.69 -6.71
N LYS A 230 5.05 5.17 -6.42
CA LYS A 230 6.14 5.88 -5.75
C LYS A 230 7.28 6.20 -6.72
N THR A 231 7.84 7.39 -6.62
CA THR A 231 9.17 7.73 -7.18
C THR A 231 10.28 7.23 -6.24
N GLY A 232 11.45 6.92 -6.79
CA GLY A 232 12.62 6.46 -6.04
C GLY A 232 12.57 5.00 -5.59
N ASP A 233 11.60 4.20 -6.05
CA ASP A 233 11.46 2.79 -5.66
C ASP A 233 12.58 1.92 -6.26
N TRP A 234 13.34 2.45 -7.22
CA TRP A 234 14.50 1.79 -7.82
C TRP A 234 15.62 1.46 -6.81
N VAL A 235 15.74 2.20 -5.71
CA VAL A 235 16.75 1.96 -4.66
C VAL A 235 16.64 0.57 -4.04
N ASN A 236 15.47 -0.05 -4.16
CA ASN A 236 15.16 -1.37 -3.59
C ASN A 236 15.56 -2.53 -4.51
N TYR A 237 16.02 -2.24 -5.72
CA TYR A 237 16.25 -3.24 -6.76
C TYR A 237 17.61 -3.09 -7.46
N LEU A 238 18.19 -1.89 -7.46
CA LEU A 238 19.48 -1.62 -8.08
C LEU A 238 20.56 -1.52 -7.02
N THR A 239 21.71 -2.15 -7.27
CA THR A 239 22.92 -1.87 -6.49
C THR A 239 23.39 -0.43 -6.75
N PRO A 240 24.20 0.16 -5.86
CA PRO A 240 24.80 1.48 -6.10
C PRO A 240 25.53 1.57 -7.44
N ASP A 241 26.26 0.52 -7.83
CA ASP A 241 26.97 0.48 -9.12
C ASP A 241 26.01 0.45 -10.32
N MET A 242 24.91 -0.30 -10.22
CA MET A 242 23.88 -0.33 -11.27
C MET A 242 23.19 1.03 -11.42
N ALA A 243 22.88 1.68 -10.30
CA ALA A 243 22.31 3.02 -10.29
C ALA A 243 23.28 4.04 -10.89
N ALA A 244 24.54 4.05 -10.44
CA ALA A 244 25.59 4.94 -10.94
C ALA A 244 25.84 4.74 -12.45
N ARG A 245 25.73 3.52 -12.96
CA ARG A 245 25.83 3.25 -14.40
C ARG A 245 24.70 3.89 -15.19
N ILE A 246 23.46 3.84 -14.67
CA ILE A 246 22.32 4.51 -15.32
C ILE A 246 22.50 6.02 -15.25
N ASP A 247 22.95 6.55 -14.12
CA ASP A 247 23.24 7.98 -13.95
C ASP A 247 24.31 8.45 -14.94
N GLY A 248 25.40 7.70 -15.12
CA GLY A 248 26.43 8.00 -16.11
C GLY A 248 25.91 8.01 -17.56
N ILE A 249 25.01 7.09 -17.91
CA ILE A 249 24.35 7.08 -19.22
C ILE A 249 23.44 8.31 -19.38
N MET A 250 22.68 8.66 -18.35
CA MET A 250 21.83 9.86 -18.37
C MET A 250 22.67 11.13 -18.55
N GLU A 251 23.78 11.24 -17.82
CA GLU A 251 24.71 12.35 -17.95
C GLU A 251 25.28 12.41 -19.38
N GLU A 252 25.77 11.30 -19.92
CA GLU A 252 26.29 11.25 -21.29
C GLU A 252 25.23 11.68 -22.33
N LYS A 253 24.01 11.16 -22.21
CA LYS A 253 22.95 11.37 -23.21
C LYS A 253 22.24 12.72 -23.10
N PHE A 254 22.13 13.28 -21.90
CA PHE A 254 21.35 14.49 -21.65
C PHE A 254 22.22 15.73 -21.45
N LYS A 255 23.54 15.58 -21.36
CA LYS A 255 24.47 16.73 -21.31
C LYS A 255 24.26 17.66 -22.49
N GLY A 256 24.10 18.95 -22.19
CA GLY A 256 23.90 20.01 -23.20
C GLY A 256 22.49 20.08 -23.80
N THR A 257 21.55 19.25 -23.34
CA THR A 257 20.15 19.25 -23.83
C THR A 257 19.20 20.10 -22.98
N GLY A 258 19.64 20.56 -21.81
CA GLY A 258 18.79 21.21 -20.80
C GLY A 258 17.92 20.24 -19.98
N LEU A 259 17.84 18.96 -20.35
CA LEU A 259 17.02 17.97 -19.64
C LEU A 259 17.52 17.65 -18.24
N LEU A 260 18.84 17.65 -17.99
CA LEU A 260 19.39 17.44 -16.64
C LEU A 260 19.07 18.59 -15.69
N GLU A 261 19.02 19.82 -16.21
CA GLU A 261 18.65 21.02 -15.47
C GLU A 261 17.15 21.04 -15.20
N TYR A 262 16.34 20.73 -16.23
CA TYR A 262 14.90 20.56 -16.11
C TYR A 262 14.53 19.45 -15.11
N ALA A 263 15.29 18.36 -15.06
CA ALA A 263 15.10 17.27 -14.09
C ALA A 263 15.40 17.67 -12.64
N ARG A 264 16.30 18.64 -12.44
CA ARG A 264 16.68 19.18 -11.13
C ARG A 264 15.80 20.36 -10.70
N TYR A 265 15.03 20.93 -11.62
CA TYR A 265 14.14 22.04 -11.37
C TYR A 265 12.79 21.51 -10.86
N ASP A 266 12.53 21.69 -9.56
CA ASP A 266 11.21 21.48 -8.95
C ASP A 266 10.48 22.83 -8.84
N PRO A 267 9.47 23.11 -9.68
CA PRO A 267 8.74 24.38 -9.64
C PRO A 267 7.98 24.62 -8.32
N ILE A 268 7.69 23.55 -7.56
CA ILE A 268 6.89 23.61 -6.34
C ILE A 268 7.73 24.12 -5.15
N LEU A 269 9.07 24.00 -5.21
CA LEU A 269 9.98 24.52 -4.20
C LEU A 269 10.40 25.98 -4.44
N SER A 270 10.31 26.49 -5.68
CA SER A 270 10.68 27.89 -5.98
C SER A 270 9.61 28.91 -5.61
N GLU A 271 8.32 28.55 -5.60
CA GLU A 271 7.23 29.49 -5.26
C GLU A 271 7.00 29.66 -3.75
N GLN A 272 7.44 28.70 -2.91
CA GLN A 272 7.37 28.85 -1.44
C GLN A 272 8.35 29.91 -0.90
N ASN A 273 9.43 30.22 -1.62
CA ASN A 273 10.40 31.23 -1.21
C ASN A 273 10.01 32.68 -1.55
N HIS A 274 8.98 32.90 -2.38
CA HIS A 274 8.52 34.26 -2.73
C HIS A 274 7.38 34.80 -1.84
N PHE A 275 6.74 33.97 -1.02
CA PHE A 275 5.77 34.42 -0.02
C PHE A 275 6.39 34.79 1.34
N SER A 276 7.69 34.53 1.54
CA SER A 276 8.42 34.85 2.78
C SER A 276 9.06 36.25 2.80
N SER A 277 8.98 37.03 1.72
CA SER A 277 9.74 38.27 1.57
C SER A 277 8.89 39.52 1.45
N HIS A 278 7.82 39.68 2.23
CA HIS A 278 7.20 40.99 2.47
C HIS A 278 6.42 40.99 3.79
N THR A 279 7.11 41.26 4.90
CA THR A 279 6.63 42.11 6.02
C THR A 279 7.78 42.33 7.01
N ASP A 280 8.76 43.13 6.60
CA ASP A 280 9.62 43.86 7.52
C ASP A 280 9.00 45.24 7.76
N GLN A 281 8.44 45.47 8.95
CA GLN A 281 8.34 46.80 9.53
C GLN A 281 8.78 46.78 11.00
N LYS A 282 10.04 47.16 11.18
CA LYS A 282 10.64 48.02 12.22
C LYS A 282 10.22 47.83 13.69
N HIS A 283 11.24 47.43 14.45
CA HIS A 283 11.48 47.69 15.87
C HIS A 283 10.95 49.05 16.40
N MET A 284 10.30 48.99 17.56
CA MET A 284 10.63 49.88 18.68
C MET A 284 10.75 49.06 19.97
N SER A 285 11.90 49.25 20.61
CA SER A 285 12.38 48.70 21.86
C SER A 285 11.64 49.25 23.09
N SER A 286 11.39 48.40 24.08
CA SER A 286 11.52 48.80 25.49
C SER A 286 12.00 47.63 26.34
N ASN A 287 12.93 47.94 27.23
CA ASN A 287 13.69 47.07 28.11
C ASN A 287 12.80 46.36 29.14
N LEU A 288 13.22 45.17 29.60
CA LEU A 288 13.59 44.91 31.01
C LEU A 288 14.07 43.45 31.19
N LEU A 289 15.16 43.30 31.93
CA LEU A 289 15.85 42.07 32.34
C LEU A 289 15.15 41.37 33.53
N PRO A 290 15.54 40.13 33.89
CA PRO A 290 14.67 39.14 34.53
C PRO A 290 14.78 39.11 36.06
N LEU A 291 13.76 38.56 36.72
CA LEU A 291 13.84 38.16 38.13
C LEU A 291 13.31 36.73 38.33
N SER A 292 14.11 35.97 39.06
CA SER A 292 13.82 34.65 39.62
C SER A 292 13.14 34.77 41.01
N PRO A 293 12.70 33.66 41.63
CA PRO A 293 11.41 33.55 42.33
C PRO A 293 11.51 33.72 43.86
N MET A 294 10.39 34.03 44.52
CA MET A 294 10.13 33.59 45.91
C MET A 294 8.67 33.76 46.37
N ALA A 295 8.27 32.76 47.17
CA ALA A 295 7.42 32.79 48.36
C ALA A 295 5.89 33.09 48.28
N THR A 296 5.15 32.03 48.59
CA THR A 296 3.94 31.91 49.44
C THR A 296 3.41 33.15 50.18
N GLU A 297 2.09 33.39 50.08
CA GLU A 297 1.19 33.54 51.24
C GLU A 297 -0.31 33.39 50.87
N THR A 298 -1.07 32.94 51.87
CA THR A 298 -2.39 32.28 51.87
C THR A 298 -3.63 33.19 52.03
N VAL A 299 -4.84 32.57 51.97
CA VAL A 299 -6.16 32.92 52.63
C VAL A 299 -7.17 33.65 51.70
N ARG A 300 -8.46 33.32 51.52
CA ARG A 300 -9.49 32.36 52.03
C ARG A 300 -10.61 32.28 50.96
N ASP A 301 -11.09 31.08 50.62
CA ASP A 301 -12.37 30.45 51.03
C ASP A 301 -13.60 30.84 50.20
N SER A 302 -14.03 29.89 49.35
CA SER A 302 -15.42 29.72 48.95
C SER A 302 -15.65 28.23 48.62
N THR A 303 -15.90 27.45 49.66
CA THR A 303 -16.75 26.23 49.71
C THR A 303 -16.92 25.44 48.40
N VAL A 304 -16.12 24.37 48.26
CA VAL A 304 -16.42 23.21 47.41
C VAL A 304 -16.80 22.05 48.33
N PRO A 305 -17.86 21.27 48.07
CA PRO A 305 -18.25 20.16 48.94
C PRO A 305 -17.17 19.08 48.98
N ASN A 306 -16.82 18.68 50.20
CA ASN A 306 -15.99 17.52 50.52
C ASN A 306 -16.81 16.24 50.30
N HIS A 307 -16.37 15.34 49.42
CA HIS A 307 -16.68 13.91 49.25
C HIS A 307 -16.00 13.49 47.91
N ASP A 308 -15.13 12.49 47.75
CA ASP A 308 -14.85 11.26 48.48
C ASP A 308 -13.37 10.85 48.33
N GLU A 309 -12.85 10.12 49.32
CA GLU A 309 -11.64 9.30 49.18
C GLU A 309 -11.85 8.34 48.00
N THR A 310 -11.09 8.49 46.91
CA THR A 310 -11.19 7.60 45.75
C THR A 310 -10.61 6.24 46.15
N GLU A 311 -11.48 5.23 46.31
CA GLU A 311 -11.03 3.85 46.54
C GLU A 311 -10.03 3.45 45.46
N LEU A 312 -8.89 2.89 45.89
CA LEU A 312 -7.86 2.39 44.96
C LEU A 312 -8.45 1.31 44.07
N THR A 313 -8.11 1.35 42.78
CA THR A 313 -8.48 0.27 41.86
C THR A 313 -7.80 -1.04 42.27
N GLU A 314 -8.34 -2.17 41.86
CA GLU A 314 -7.77 -3.47 42.22
C GLU A 314 -6.34 -3.64 41.69
N PHE A 315 -6.01 -3.05 40.54
CA PHE A 315 -4.64 -2.96 40.03
C PHE A 315 -3.74 -2.17 40.99
N GLN A 316 -4.17 -0.99 41.46
CA GLN A 316 -3.39 -0.16 42.38
C GLN A 316 -3.14 -0.84 43.73
N LYS A 317 -4.11 -1.61 44.24
CA LYS A 317 -3.92 -2.41 45.47
C LYS A 317 -2.83 -3.46 45.32
N ASN A 318 -2.69 -4.04 44.13
CA ASN A 318 -1.73 -5.11 43.83
C ASN A 318 -0.41 -4.59 43.23
N GLN A 319 -0.34 -3.33 42.79
CA GLN A 319 0.78 -2.79 42.01
C GLN A 319 2.12 -2.92 42.73
N LYS A 320 2.16 -2.63 44.05
CA LYS A 320 3.38 -2.77 44.83
C LYS A 320 3.92 -4.21 44.82
N ARG A 321 3.03 -5.21 44.93
CA ARG A 321 3.41 -6.62 44.87
C ARG A 321 4.01 -6.98 43.52
N TYR A 322 3.46 -6.46 42.42
CA TYR A 322 4.04 -6.66 41.08
C TYR A 322 5.40 -5.99 40.95
N GLN A 323 5.56 -4.77 41.46
CA GLN A 323 6.84 -4.06 41.45
C GLN A 323 7.91 -4.77 42.27
N ASP A 324 7.56 -5.27 43.45
CA ASP A 324 8.45 -6.05 44.31
C ASP A 324 8.91 -7.33 43.58
N LEU A 325 8.00 -8.07 42.94
CA LEU A 325 8.35 -9.23 42.10
C LEU A 325 9.30 -8.83 40.96
N ILE A 326 8.92 -7.84 40.16
CA ILE A 326 9.66 -7.39 38.99
C ILE A 326 11.07 -6.93 39.37
N SER A 327 11.24 -6.28 40.52
CA SER A 327 12.55 -5.77 40.98
C SER A 327 13.60 -6.88 41.16
N THR A 328 13.18 -8.13 41.34
CA THR A 328 14.07 -9.28 41.50
C THR A 328 14.45 -9.96 40.18
N LEU A 329 13.77 -9.62 39.07
CA LEU A 329 13.95 -10.27 37.77
C LEU A 329 15.18 -9.70 37.02
N PRO A 330 15.74 -10.44 36.05
CA PRO A 330 16.87 -9.95 35.26
C PRO A 330 16.47 -8.72 34.43
N HIS A 331 17.29 -7.66 34.49
CA HIS A 331 17.13 -6.45 33.71
C HIS A 331 18.29 -6.26 32.73
N VAL A 332 17.99 -5.75 31.55
CA VAL A 332 19.00 -5.30 30.57
C VAL A 332 18.69 -3.88 30.11
N LYS A 333 19.71 -3.22 29.53
CA LYS A 333 19.52 -1.94 28.84
C LYS A 333 18.44 -2.12 27.77
N GLY A 334 17.40 -1.28 27.82
CA GLY A 334 16.36 -1.23 26.80
C GLY A 334 16.67 -0.22 25.70
N TRP A 335 15.68 0.05 24.85
CA TRP A 335 15.82 0.97 23.71
C TRP A 335 15.89 2.45 24.14
N ARG A 336 15.68 2.74 25.43
CA ARG A 336 15.81 4.07 26.03
C ARG A 336 16.65 3.96 27.31
N PRO A 337 17.43 5.00 27.66
CA PRO A 337 18.35 4.94 28.79
C PRO A 337 17.65 4.75 30.15
N LYS A 338 16.42 5.26 30.32
CA LYS A 338 15.63 5.09 31.56
C LYS A 338 14.44 4.15 31.39
N SER A 339 14.55 3.18 30.48
CA SER A 339 13.52 2.15 30.26
C SER A 339 14.19 0.79 30.05
N PRO A 340 14.67 0.13 31.11
CA PRO A 340 15.22 -1.21 31.00
C PRO A 340 14.16 -2.20 30.51
N LEU A 341 14.62 -3.32 29.95
CA LEU A 341 13.78 -4.46 29.62
C LEU A 341 13.99 -5.56 30.68
N ILE A 342 12.90 -6.22 31.05
CA ILE A 342 12.84 -7.22 32.11
C ILE A 342 12.62 -8.60 31.49
N TRP A 343 13.42 -9.59 31.85
CA TRP A 343 13.24 -10.97 31.39
C TRP A 343 12.28 -11.73 32.30
N TYR A 344 11.15 -12.18 31.75
CA TYR A 344 10.17 -13.01 32.46
C TYR A 344 9.40 -13.91 31.48
N GLY A 345 9.17 -15.16 31.86
CA GLY A 345 8.39 -16.10 31.02
C GLY A 345 8.96 -16.29 29.62
N GLY A 346 10.29 -16.28 29.45
CA GLY A 346 10.93 -16.43 28.13
C GLY A 346 10.88 -15.18 27.23
N HIS A 347 10.39 -14.05 27.76
CA HIS A 347 10.20 -12.82 26.99
C HIS A 347 10.74 -11.58 27.71
N TRP A 348 10.97 -10.51 26.93
CA TRP A 348 11.43 -9.21 27.38
C TRP A 348 10.28 -8.23 27.49
N TRP A 349 10.15 -7.57 28.65
CA TRP A 349 9.02 -6.72 28.95
C TRP A 349 9.44 -5.31 29.31
N ILE A 350 8.58 -4.34 28.99
CA ILE A 350 8.65 -3.00 29.57
C ILE A 350 7.79 -3.02 30.84
N GLN A 351 8.34 -2.56 31.97
CA GLN A 351 7.75 -2.74 33.30
C GLN A 351 6.22 -2.50 33.40
N PRO A 352 5.63 -1.38 32.91
CA PRO A 352 4.18 -1.18 33.00
C PRO A 352 3.36 -2.28 32.31
N PHE A 353 3.86 -2.81 31.19
CA PHE A 353 3.18 -3.89 30.46
C PHE A 353 3.35 -5.23 31.18
N LEU A 354 4.47 -5.48 31.88
CA LEU A 354 4.61 -6.66 32.72
C LEU A 354 3.69 -6.60 33.94
N GLU A 355 3.61 -5.46 34.63
CA GLU A 355 2.66 -5.25 35.73
C GLU A 355 1.22 -5.49 35.27
N GLY A 356 0.83 -4.91 34.14
CA GLY A 356 -0.50 -5.11 33.54
C GLY A 356 -0.75 -6.55 33.12
N SER A 357 0.28 -7.25 32.62
CA SER A 357 0.15 -8.64 32.20
C SER A 357 -0.02 -9.61 33.36
N LEU A 358 0.74 -9.43 34.44
CA LEU A 358 0.58 -10.18 35.69
C LEU A 358 -0.81 -9.96 36.28
N TYR A 359 -1.29 -8.71 36.27
CA TYR A 359 -2.65 -8.40 36.71
C TYR A 359 -3.71 -9.11 35.84
N ALA A 360 -3.57 -9.08 34.51
CA ALA A 360 -4.51 -9.77 33.64
C ALA A 360 -4.52 -11.29 33.87
N GLN A 361 -3.36 -11.91 34.10
CA GLN A 361 -3.27 -13.34 34.44
C GLN A 361 -4.07 -13.69 35.70
N GLU A 362 -4.05 -12.83 36.71
CA GLU A 362 -4.73 -13.06 37.98
C GLU A 362 -6.23 -12.69 37.95
N PHE A 363 -6.59 -11.61 37.25
CA PHE A 363 -7.91 -10.98 37.38
C PHE A 363 -8.79 -11.03 36.13
N PHE A 364 -8.23 -11.25 34.93
CA PHE A 364 -9.05 -11.29 33.72
C PHE A 364 -9.86 -12.59 33.66
N GLN A 365 -11.18 -12.48 33.46
CA GLN A 365 -12.10 -13.62 33.39
C GLN A 365 -12.71 -13.69 31.99
N ALA A 366 -12.07 -14.45 31.11
CA ALA A 366 -12.57 -14.65 29.75
C ALA A 366 -13.87 -15.46 29.73
N ARG A 367 -14.74 -15.14 28.79
CA ARG A 367 -16.00 -15.83 28.50
C ARG A 367 -15.90 -16.59 27.19
N PRO A 368 -16.66 -17.68 27.00
CA PRO A 368 -16.60 -18.47 25.76
C PRO A 368 -16.93 -17.68 24.48
N ASN A 369 -17.73 -16.62 24.60
CA ASN A 369 -18.11 -15.76 23.47
C ASN A 369 -17.18 -14.56 23.27
N ASP A 370 -16.11 -14.43 24.06
CA ASP A 370 -15.09 -13.41 23.81
C ASP A 370 -14.29 -13.74 22.53
N PHE A 371 -13.68 -12.71 21.96
CA PHE A 371 -12.84 -12.81 20.79
C PHE A 371 -11.58 -11.96 20.97
N LEU A 372 -10.41 -12.60 20.93
CA LEU A 372 -9.14 -11.94 21.18
C LEU A 372 -8.40 -11.61 19.90
N VAL A 373 -8.04 -10.34 19.74
CA VAL A 373 -7.14 -9.84 18.70
C VAL A 373 -5.71 -9.87 19.23
N CYS A 374 -4.94 -10.87 18.79
CA CYS A 374 -3.58 -11.13 19.23
C CYS A 374 -2.57 -10.68 18.17
N SER A 375 -1.45 -10.09 18.61
CA SER A 375 -0.38 -9.69 17.69
C SER A 375 0.87 -9.30 18.46
N TYR A 376 2.06 -9.53 17.91
CA TYR A 376 3.22 -8.75 18.36
C TYR A 376 3.03 -7.26 17.98
N PRO A 377 3.56 -6.29 18.74
CA PRO A 377 3.43 -4.88 18.39
C PRO A 377 3.83 -4.58 16.94
N LYS A 378 2.98 -3.81 16.26
CA LYS A 378 3.21 -3.25 14.91
C LYS A 378 3.12 -4.24 13.74
N THR A 379 2.56 -5.44 13.95
CA THR A 379 2.28 -6.39 12.86
C THR A 379 0.92 -6.16 12.18
N GLY A 380 0.04 -5.29 12.71
CA GLY A 380 -1.25 -4.99 12.08
C GLY A 380 -2.43 -4.77 13.03
N SER A 381 -2.18 -4.73 14.34
CA SER A 381 -3.19 -4.70 15.40
C SER A 381 -4.26 -3.63 15.22
N THR A 382 -3.88 -2.38 14.90
CA THR A 382 -4.85 -1.29 14.66
C THR A 382 -5.82 -1.63 13.52
N TRP A 383 -5.32 -2.22 12.44
CA TRP A 383 -6.15 -2.60 11.30
C TRP A 383 -7.06 -3.79 11.62
N LEU A 384 -6.51 -4.79 12.31
CA LEU A 384 -7.27 -5.97 12.72
C LEU A 384 -8.35 -5.62 13.76
N LYS A 385 -8.08 -4.67 14.66
CA LYS A 385 -9.09 -4.10 15.55
C LYS A 385 -10.23 -3.43 14.78
N SER A 386 -9.92 -2.62 13.76
CA SER A 386 -10.95 -2.01 12.91
C SER A 386 -11.81 -3.05 12.19
N LEU A 387 -11.18 -4.06 11.60
CA LEU A 387 -11.87 -5.12 10.87
C LEU A 387 -12.80 -5.92 11.78
N THR A 388 -12.28 -6.41 12.90
CA THR A 388 -13.06 -7.21 13.86
C THR A 388 -14.21 -6.43 14.46
N PHE A 389 -13.97 -5.17 14.88
CA PHE A 389 -15.03 -4.30 15.38
C PHE A 389 -16.14 -4.09 14.34
N THR A 390 -15.76 -3.77 13.09
CA THR A 390 -16.74 -3.51 12.02
C THR A 390 -17.53 -4.77 11.68
N ILE A 391 -16.86 -5.92 11.55
CA ILE A 391 -17.52 -7.20 11.27
C ILE A 391 -18.56 -7.52 12.33
N ALA A 392 -18.19 -7.43 13.62
CA ALA A 392 -19.07 -7.79 14.73
C ALA A 392 -20.25 -6.80 14.93
N ASN A 393 -20.09 -5.55 14.49
CA ASN A 393 -21.07 -4.48 14.73
C ASN A 393 -21.75 -3.94 13.47
N ARG A 394 -21.57 -4.57 12.29
CA ARG A 394 -22.15 -4.10 11.01
C ARG A 394 -23.68 -4.11 10.97
N SER A 395 -24.33 -4.91 11.81
CA SER A 395 -25.79 -4.88 11.97
C SER A 395 -26.29 -3.75 12.87
N ARG A 396 -25.39 -3.16 13.69
CA ARG A 396 -25.68 -2.08 14.64
C ARG A 396 -25.41 -0.70 14.06
N PHE A 397 -24.38 -0.59 13.24
CA PHE A 397 -23.93 0.67 12.66
C PHE A 397 -23.80 0.57 11.15
N ASP A 398 -24.32 1.57 10.46
CA ASP A 398 -24.08 1.74 9.03
C ASP A 398 -22.72 2.39 8.75
N ASP A 399 -22.40 2.52 7.46
CA ASP A 399 -21.12 3.06 6.97
C ASP A 399 -20.87 4.53 7.40
N PHE A 400 -21.89 5.27 7.85
CA PHE A 400 -21.81 6.70 8.20
C PHE A 400 -21.89 6.99 9.70
N THR A 401 -22.42 6.04 10.47
CA THR A 401 -22.61 6.14 11.91
C THR A 401 -21.62 5.29 12.69
N ASN A 402 -20.78 4.50 12.00
CA ASN A 402 -19.80 3.63 12.63
C ASN A 402 -18.86 4.41 13.58
N PRO A 403 -18.70 3.98 14.85
CA PRO A 403 -17.80 4.62 15.81
C PRO A 403 -16.35 4.81 15.33
N LEU A 404 -15.86 3.95 14.43
CA LEU A 404 -14.52 4.08 13.84
C LEU A 404 -14.31 5.38 13.08
N LEU A 405 -15.37 6.05 12.62
CA LEU A 405 -15.28 7.35 11.94
C LEU A 405 -14.87 8.49 12.89
N LYS A 406 -15.11 8.32 14.19
CA LYS A 406 -14.95 9.37 15.22
C LYS A 406 -13.93 9.03 16.30
N ARG A 407 -13.57 7.75 16.44
CA ARG A 407 -12.68 7.26 17.50
C ARG A 407 -11.54 6.42 16.91
N ASN A 408 -10.44 6.36 17.64
CA ASN A 408 -9.36 5.47 17.28
C ASN A 408 -9.78 4.00 17.55
N PRO A 409 -9.38 3.02 16.72
CA PRO A 409 -9.77 1.61 16.92
C PRO A 409 -9.36 1.04 18.29
N HIS A 410 -8.32 1.60 18.91
CA HIS A 410 -7.87 1.17 20.22
C HIS A 410 -8.85 1.53 21.35
N GLU A 411 -9.74 2.51 21.16
CA GLU A 411 -10.81 2.88 22.11
C GLU A 411 -11.99 1.87 22.10
N LEU A 412 -12.10 1.08 21.03
CA LEU A 412 -13.24 0.19 20.80
C LEU A 412 -12.95 -1.28 21.15
N ILE A 413 -11.67 -1.63 21.27
CA ILE A 413 -11.22 -2.98 21.63
C ILE A 413 -10.08 -2.81 22.65
N PRO A 414 -10.35 -2.98 23.96
CA PRO A 414 -9.37 -2.76 25.02
C PRO A 414 -8.25 -3.82 25.00
N PHE A 415 -7.06 -3.47 25.47
CA PHE A 415 -6.00 -4.42 25.76
C PHE A 415 -6.15 -5.04 27.15
N LEU A 416 -5.83 -6.33 27.24
CA LEU A 416 -5.79 -7.05 28.51
C LEU A 416 -4.71 -6.51 29.44
N GLU A 417 -3.56 -6.11 28.89
CA GLU A 417 -2.39 -5.67 29.66
C GLU A 417 -2.27 -4.13 29.79
N ILE A 418 -3.21 -3.36 29.24
CA ILE A 418 -3.18 -1.88 29.30
C ILE A 418 -4.50 -1.32 29.85
N GLU A 419 -5.57 -1.32 29.07
CA GLU A 419 -6.84 -0.70 29.49
C GLU A 419 -7.48 -1.44 30.68
N PHE A 420 -7.49 -2.77 30.66
CA PHE A 420 -8.07 -3.57 31.75
C PHE A 420 -7.44 -3.28 33.14
N PRO A 421 -6.10 -3.25 33.29
CA PRO A 421 -5.46 -2.90 34.57
C PRO A 421 -5.44 -1.39 34.86
N LEU A 422 -5.02 -0.56 33.89
CA LEU A 422 -4.67 0.84 34.15
C LEU A 422 -5.85 1.80 34.05
N PHE A 423 -6.86 1.44 33.26
CA PHE A 423 -8.00 2.29 32.96
C PHE A 423 -9.33 1.51 33.06
N PRO A 424 -9.63 0.85 34.19
CA PRO A 424 -10.79 -0.04 34.31
C PRO A 424 -12.14 0.67 34.13
N HIS A 425 -12.16 1.99 34.19
CA HIS A 425 -13.37 2.81 34.07
C HIS A 425 -13.75 3.18 32.63
N VAL A 426 -12.97 2.79 31.61
CA VAL A 426 -13.36 3.09 30.22
C VAL A 426 -14.66 2.36 29.86
N ASP A 427 -15.55 3.05 29.13
CA ASP A 427 -16.92 2.57 28.85
C ASP A 427 -16.96 1.15 28.29
N VAL A 428 -16.02 0.80 27.39
CA VAL A 428 -15.97 -0.52 26.73
C VAL A 428 -15.70 -1.69 27.69
N LEU A 429 -15.05 -1.43 28.84
CA LEU A 429 -14.84 -2.45 29.88
C LEU A 429 -16.04 -2.57 30.83
N GLN A 430 -16.86 -1.53 30.91
CA GLN A 430 -18.11 -1.53 31.69
C GLN A 430 -19.28 -2.11 30.88
N ASP A 431 -19.17 -2.10 29.55
CA ASP A 431 -20.14 -2.73 28.66
C ASP A 431 -20.03 -4.26 28.70
N LYS A 432 -21.00 -4.89 29.36
CA LYS A 432 -21.09 -6.35 29.46
C LYS A 432 -21.38 -7.03 28.11
N GLU A 433 -21.85 -6.29 27.10
CA GLU A 433 -22.07 -6.81 25.75
C GLU A 433 -20.79 -6.80 24.90
N ASN A 434 -19.74 -6.06 25.30
CA ASN A 434 -18.48 -6.08 24.58
C ASN A 434 -17.84 -7.47 24.68
N THR A 435 -17.58 -8.12 23.55
CA THR A 435 -16.87 -9.41 23.46
C THR A 435 -15.49 -9.29 22.84
N LEU A 436 -15.08 -8.10 22.40
CA LEU A 436 -13.82 -7.90 21.70
C LEU A 436 -12.74 -7.44 22.66
N PHE A 437 -11.63 -8.17 22.69
CA PHE A 437 -10.44 -7.83 23.47
C PHE A 437 -9.20 -7.94 22.57
N SER A 438 -8.08 -7.40 23.05
CA SER A 438 -6.81 -7.47 22.34
C SER A 438 -5.64 -7.68 23.28
N THR A 439 -4.54 -8.19 22.74
CA THR A 439 -3.32 -8.37 23.55
C THR A 439 -2.07 -8.45 22.67
N HIS A 440 -0.96 -7.99 23.24
CA HIS A 440 0.40 -8.19 22.79
C HIS A 440 1.15 -9.27 23.59
N MET A 441 0.47 -9.94 24.52
CA MET A 441 1.09 -11.05 25.25
C MET A 441 1.47 -12.20 24.31
N PRO A 442 2.61 -12.87 24.58
CA PRO A 442 2.89 -14.20 24.04
C PRO A 442 1.81 -15.21 24.42
N HIS A 443 1.61 -16.23 23.57
CA HIS A 443 0.56 -17.23 23.77
C HIS A 443 0.66 -17.97 25.11
N ASP A 444 1.88 -18.33 25.53
CA ASP A 444 2.17 -19.01 26.80
C ASP A 444 2.05 -18.10 28.03
N PHE A 445 1.79 -16.81 27.82
CA PHE A 445 1.61 -15.83 28.89
C PHE A 445 0.16 -15.35 29.03
N LEU A 446 -0.77 -15.86 28.20
CA LEU A 446 -2.18 -15.50 28.29
C LEU A 446 -2.80 -15.94 29.64
N PRO A 447 -3.83 -15.23 30.14
CA PRO A 447 -4.55 -15.65 31.34
C PRO A 447 -5.14 -17.06 31.19
N ASP A 448 -5.04 -17.87 32.25
CA ASP A 448 -5.64 -19.21 32.34
C ASP A 448 -7.12 -19.26 31.91
N SER A 449 -7.88 -18.19 32.20
CA SER A 449 -9.30 -18.09 31.86
C SER A 449 -9.54 -18.09 30.35
N VAL A 450 -8.60 -17.54 29.56
CA VAL A 450 -8.65 -17.50 28.09
C VAL A 450 -8.49 -18.89 27.49
N GLU A 451 -7.62 -19.71 28.06
CA GLU A 451 -7.49 -21.10 27.62
C GLU A 451 -8.76 -21.89 27.96
N LYS A 452 -9.19 -21.82 29.23
CA LYS A 452 -10.33 -22.56 29.80
C LYS A 452 -11.67 -22.18 29.18
N SER A 453 -11.86 -20.93 28.77
CA SER A 453 -13.13 -20.48 28.17
C SER A 453 -13.36 -21.04 26.77
N GLY A 454 -12.29 -21.46 26.07
CA GLY A 454 -12.36 -21.86 24.68
C GLY A 454 -12.63 -20.70 23.71
N CYS A 455 -12.48 -19.44 24.15
CA CYS A 455 -12.73 -18.28 23.30
C CYS A 455 -11.79 -18.26 22.09
N LYS A 456 -12.29 -17.68 20.98
CA LYS A 456 -11.56 -17.66 19.71
C LYS A 456 -10.54 -16.53 19.68
N MET A 457 -9.45 -16.75 18.94
CA MET A 457 -8.39 -15.77 18.74
C MET A 457 -8.08 -15.58 17.27
N VAL A 458 -7.73 -14.35 16.88
CA VAL A 458 -7.04 -14.10 15.62
C VAL A 458 -5.65 -13.57 15.93
N TYR A 459 -4.64 -14.19 15.33
CA TYR A 459 -3.26 -13.74 15.42
C TYR A 459 -2.79 -13.17 14.08
N ILE A 460 -2.15 -12.01 14.10
CA ILE A 460 -1.52 -11.43 12.90
C ILE A 460 -0.02 -11.22 13.09
N TRP A 461 0.77 -11.77 12.16
CA TRP A 461 2.22 -11.56 12.07
C TRP A 461 2.59 -10.81 10.79
N ARG A 462 3.84 -10.38 10.71
CA ARG A 462 4.34 -9.55 9.61
C ARG A 462 5.83 -9.82 9.35
N ASP A 463 6.34 -9.50 8.16
CA ASP A 463 7.79 -9.57 7.91
C ASP A 463 8.59 -8.86 9.05
N PRO A 464 9.61 -9.51 9.65
CA PRO A 464 10.32 -8.97 10.81
C PRO A 464 11.03 -7.65 10.53
N LYS A 465 11.52 -7.43 9.31
CA LYS A 465 12.25 -6.21 8.93
C LYS A 465 11.29 -5.02 8.90
N ASP A 466 10.12 -5.21 8.30
CA ASP A 466 9.06 -4.20 8.27
C ASP A 466 8.44 -3.95 9.66
N THR A 467 8.30 -5.02 10.46
CA THR A 467 7.85 -4.95 11.85
C THR A 467 8.81 -4.10 12.68
N PHE A 468 10.11 -4.37 12.60
CA PHE A 468 11.15 -3.59 13.28
C PHE A 468 11.08 -2.11 12.91
N ILE A 469 11.08 -1.78 11.61
CA ILE A 469 11.04 -0.38 11.16
C ILE A 469 9.76 0.32 11.61
N SER A 470 8.63 -0.39 11.60
CA SER A 470 7.37 0.14 12.12
C SER A 470 7.43 0.38 13.63
N PHE A 471 8.09 -0.50 14.38
CA PHE A 471 8.23 -0.37 15.83
C PHE A 471 9.20 0.74 16.24
N TRP A 472 10.38 0.78 15.63
CA TRP A 472 11.34 1.85 15.87
C TRP A 472 10.78 3.23 15.51
N SER A 473 10.11 3.36 14.35
CA SER A 473 9.45 4.62 13.95
C SER A 473 8.31 5.02 14.90
N PHE A 474 7.55 4.06 15.41
CA PHE A 474 6.47 4.31 16.37
C PHE A 474 7.04 4.77 17.71
N MET A 475 8.08 4.10 18.21
CA MET A 475 8.73 4.45 19.47
C MET A 475 9.32 5.86 19.44
N GLN A 476 9.86 6.33 18.32
CA GLN A 476 10.36 7.72 18.21
C GLN A 476 9.29 8.78 18.49
N LYS A 477 8.02 8.50 18.17
CA LYS A 477 6.89 9.43 18.37
C LYS A 477 6.28 9.35 19.77
N GLN A 478 6.80 8.50 20.64
CA GLN A 478 6.31 8.37 22.02
C GLN A 478 6.65 9.62 22.82
N ARG A 479 5.66 10.23 23.46
CA ARG A 479 5.88 11.23 24.50
C ARG A 479 6.40 10.52 25.74
N SER A 480 7.72 10.62 25.98
CA SER A 480 8.39 9.89 27.04
C SER A 480 9.41 10.76 27.75
N THR A 481 9.44 10.66 29.08
CA THR A 481 10.48 11.26 29.94
C THR A 481 11.67 10.31 30.14
N ARG A 482 11.67 9.14 29.50
CA ARG A 482 12.68 8.08 29.69
C ARG A 482 13.97 8.26 28.87
N GLY A 483 14.17 9.46 28.31
CA GLY A 483 15.30 9.81 27.44
C GLY A 483 15.06 9.44 25.96
N PRO A 484 15.99 9.83 25.06
CA PRO A 484 15.87 9.58 23.63
C PRO A 484 15.89 8.07 23.30
N LEU A 485 15.40 7.73 22.11
CA LEU A 485 15.51 6.37 21.60
C LEU A 485 16.96 6.13 21.13
N ASN A 486 17.48 4.92 21.34
CA ASN A 486 18.78 4.52 20.80
C ASN A 486 18.78 4.59 19.25
N SER A 487 19.97 4.53 18.64
CA SER A 487 20.10 4.58 17.18
C SER A 487 19.35 3.41 16.52
N LEU A 488 19.11 3.55 15.22
CA LEU A 488 18.47 2.49 14.44
C LEU A 488 19.28 1.19 14.48
N GLU A 489 20.60 1.28 14.33
CA GLU A 489 21.52 0.15 14.32
C GLU A 489 21.55 -0.56 15.68
N GLU A 490 21.61 0.20 16.78
CA GLU A 490 21.58 -0.36 18.13
C GLU A 490 20.23 -1.04 18.42
N CYS A 491 19.11 -0.39 18.10
CA CYS A 491 17.79 -1.00 18.28
C CYS A 491 17.61 -2.23 17.39
N PHE A 492 18.17 -2.22 16.18
CA PHE A 492 18.09 -3.36 15.26
C PHE A 492 18.90 -4.55 15.78
N ASP A 493 20.12 -4.30 16.26
CA ASP A 493 20.96 -5.33 16.88
C ASP A 493 20.26 -5.96 18.09
N MET A 494 19.68 -5.14 18.96
CA MET A 494 18.87 -5.61 20.08
C MET A 494 17.66 -6.44 19.61
N PHE A 495 16.94 -5.98 18.58
CA PHE A 495 15.80 -6.71 18.01
C PHE A 495 16.20 -8.06 17.43
N CYS A 496 17.36 -8.15 16.74
CA CYS A 496 17.92 -9.40 16.24
C CYS A 496 18.27 -10.39 17.37
N GLN A 497 18.69 -9.88 18.53
CA GLN A 497 18.96 -10.68 19.73
C GLN A 497 17.68 -11.02 20.51
N GLY A 498 16.50 -10.58 20.04
CA GLY A 498 15.23 -10.76 20.71
C GLY A 498 14.94 -9.74 21.83
N ILE A 499 15.85 -8.79 22.08
CA ILE A 499 15.77 -7.78 23.15
C ILE A 499 14.88 -6.61 22.68
N SER A 500 13.57 -6.83 22.74
CA SER A 500 12.52 -5.85 22.43
C SER A 500 11.31 -6.09 23.33
N GLY A 501 10.44 -5.08 23.52
CA GLY A 501 9.19 -5.30 24.27
C GLY A 501 8.35 -6.40 23.61
N ASP A 502 7.88 -7.35 24.42
CA ASP A 502 7.19 -8.60 24.03
C ASP A 502 8.06 -9.57 23.21
N GLY A 503 9.37 -9.29 23.07
CA GLY A 503 10.32 -10.10 22.31
C GLY A 503 10.83 -11.32 23.09
N PRO A 504 11.45 -12.31 22.45
CA PRO A 504 11.88 -12.30 21.06
C PRO A 504 10.74 -12.42 20.04
N TYR A 505 10.76 -11.55 19.01
CA TYR A 505 9.67 -11.47 18.02
C TYR A 505 9.32 -12.81 17.35
N LEU A 506 10.35 -13.56 16.92
CA LEU A 506 10.12 -14.80 16.20
C LEU A 506 9.60 -15.92 17.11
N ASP A 507 9.99 -15.93 18.39
CA ASP A 507 9.45 -16.84 19.40
C ASP A 507 7.97 -16.52 19.66
N HIS A 508 7.63 -15.24 19.77
CA HIS A 508 6.24 -14.78 19.91
C HIS A 508 5.37 -15.26 18.74
N VAL A 509 5.84 -15.13 17.49
CA VAL A 509 5.14 -15.64 16.30
C VAL A 509 5.02 -17.16 16.34
N LEU A 510 6.10 -17.86 16.69
CA LEU A 510 6.14 -19.32 16.70
C LEU A 510 5.23 -19.92 17.78
N GLY A 511 5.08 -19.27 18.93
CA GLY A 511 4.16 -19.71 19.99
C GLY A 511 2.72 -19.76 19.49
N TYR A 512 2.25 -18.68 18.85
CA TYR A 512 0.91 -18.66 18.24
C TYR A 512 0.78 -19.59 17.02
N TRP A 513 1.85 -19.79 16.25
CA TRP A 513 1.84 -20.72 15.12
C TRP A 513 1.63 -22.17 15.58
N LYS A 514 2.36 -22.60 16.62
CA LYS A 514 2.19 -23.93 17.22
C LYS A 514 0.78 -24.11 17.78
N ALA A 515 0.29 -23.13 18.53
CA ALA A 515 -1.07 -23.18 19.06
C ALA A 515 -2.15 -23.25 17.96
N HIS A 516 -1.94 -22.55 16.83
CA HIS A 516 -2.78 -22.66 15.65
C HIS A 516 -2.74 -24.06 15.02
N GLN A 517 -1.55 -24.67 14.91
CA GLN A 517 -1.41 -26.03 14.39
C GLN A 517 -2.13 -27.07 15.27
N GLU A 518 -2.08 -26.89 16.59
CA GLU A 518 -2.76 -27.76 17.55
C GLU A 518 -4.28 -27.56 17.54
N ASN A 519 -4.75 -26.31 17.42
CA ASN A 519 -6.17 -25.96 17.52
C ASN A 519 -6.59 -24.93 16.44
N PRO A 520 -6.65 -25.31 15.15
CA PRO A 520 -6.93 -24.39 14.04
C PRO A 520 -8.34 -23.78 14.10
N ASP A 521 -9.29 -24.45 14.76
CA ASP A 521 -10.65 -23.94 14.96
C ASP A 521 -10.75 -22.87 16.06
N LYS A 522 -9.74 -22.79 16.94
CA LYS A 522 -9.66 -21.82 18.05
C LYS A 522 -8.81 -20.59 17.70
N ILE A 523 -7.82 -20.75 16.82
CA ILE A 523 -6.88 -19.68 16.46
C ILE A 523 -6.83 -19.50 14.95
N LEU A 524 -7.25 -18.34 14.45
CA LEU A 524 -7.04 -17.93 13.06
C LEU A 524 -5.69 -17.23 12.93
N PHE A 525 -4.80 -17.76 12.08
CA PHE A 525 -3.47 -17.21 11.87
C PHE A 525 -3.39 -16.45 10.54
N LEU A 526 -3.00 -15.17 10.59
CA LEU A 526 -2.97 -14.26 9.43
C LEU A 526 -1.59 -13.62 9.26
N LYS A 527 -1.22 -13.33 8.01
CA LYS A 527 -0.02 -12.55 7.66
C LYS A 527 -0.40 -11.20 7.08
N TYR A 528 0.19 -10.13 7.61
CA TYR A 528 -0.10 -8.74 7.20
C TYR A 528 0.04 -8.51 5.70
N GLU A 529 1.11 -9.05 5.11
CA GLU A 529 1.39 -8.93 3.67
C GLU A 529 0.26 -9.51 2.82
N THR A 530 -0.28 -10.66 3.22
CA THR A 530 -1.34 -11.38 2.52
C THR A 530 -2.68 -10.67 2.63
N VAL A 531 -3.06 -10.27 3.85
CA VAL A 531 -4.27 -9.47 4.05
C VAL A 531 -4.17 -8.15 3.28
N ARG A 532 -2.98 -7.52 3.22
CA ARG A 532 -2.77 -6.27 2.48
C ARG A 532 -2.83 -6.44 0.97
N ALA A 533 -2.38 -7.58 0.45
CA ALA A 533 -2.37 -7.89 -0.98
C ALA A 533 -3.76 -8.22 -1.52
N ASP A 534 -4.53 -9.03 -0.79
CA ASP A 534 -5.90 -9.40 -1.15
C ASP A 534 -6.80 -9.47 0.10
N PRO A 535 -7.39 -8.34 0.52
CA PRO A 535 -8.12 -8.27 1.79
C PRO A 535 -9.47 -9.00 1.75
N LEU A 536 -10.15 -9.10 0.59
CA LEU A 536 -11.53 -9.59 0.55
C LEU A 536 -11.65 -11.06 1.01
N PRO A 537 -10.86 -12.02 0.52
CA PRO A 537 -10.93 -13.40 1.00
C PRO A 537 -10.55 -13.51 2.48
N CYS A 538 -9.55 -12.74 2.92
CA CYS A 538 -9.10 -12.74 4.31
C CYS A 538 -10.19 -12.22 5.26
N VAL A 539 -10.91 -11.17 4.87
CA VAL A 539 -11.99 -10.58 5.65
C VAL A 539 -13.22 -11.50 5.70
N LYS A 540 -13.57 -12.17 4.60
CA LYS A 540 -14.61 -13.21 4.61
C LYS A 540 -14.25 -14.35 5.57
N ARG A 541 -13.01 -14.86 5.49
CA ARG A 541 -12.52 -15.92 6.39
C ARG A 541 -12.52 -15.47 7.85
N LEU A 542 -12.09 -14.24 8.12
CA LEU A 542 -12.14 -13.67 9.47
C LEU A 542 -13.57 -13.58 10.00
N ALA A 543 -14.51 -13.10 9.19
CA ALA A 543 -15.91 -12.97 9.57
C ALA A 543 -16.54 -14.34 9.88
N GLU A 544 -16.31 -15.34 9.02
CA GLU A 544 -16.75 -16.71 9.24
C GLU A 544 -16.16 -17.28 10.54
N PHE A 545 -14.85 -17.10 10.73
CA PHE A 545 -14.16 -17.56 11.93
C PHE A 545 -14.71 -16.92 13.20
N MET A 546 -15.05 -15.62 13.17
CA MET A 546 -15.67 -14.91 14.30
C MET A 546 -17.11 -15.38 14.60
N GLY A 547 -17.75 -16.17 13.72
CA GLY A 547 -19.17 -16.52 13.81
C GLY A 547 -20.10 -15.43 13.28
N TYR A 548 -19.55 -14.49 12.50
CA TYR A 548 -20.27 -13.39 11.85
C TYR A 548 -20.08 -13.45 10.34
N GLY A 549 -20.10 -14.65 9.75
CA GLY A 549 -19.96 -14.87 8.31
C GLY A 549 -20.90 -13.99 7.49
N PHE A 550 -20.45 -13.58 6.30
CA PHE A 550 -21.28 -12.78 5.40
C PHE A 550 -22.31 -13.66 4.70
N THR A 551 -23.56 -13.21 4.66
CA THR A 551 -24.60 -13.91 3.88
C THR A 551 -24.40 -13.70 2.38
N ALA A 552 -24.97 -14.57 1.55
CA ALA A 552 -24.93 -14.40 0.09
C ALA A 552 -25.51 -13.06 -0.38
N GLU A 553 -26.49 -12.51 0.35
CA GLU A 553 -27.07 -11.19 0.08
C GLU A 553 -26.11 -10.05 0.47
N GLU A 554 -25.44 -10.15 1.62
CA GLU A 554 -24.39 -9.20 2.04
C GLU A 554 -23.23 -9.18 1.04
N GLU A 555 -22.82 -10.35 0.54
CA GLU A 555 -21.78 -10.44 -0.48
C GLU A 555 -22.24 -9.81 -1.80
N LYS A 556 -23.45 -10.14 -2.28
CA LYS A 556 -24.00 -9.59 -3.53
C LYS A 556 -24.22 -8.08 -3.45
N SER A 557 -24.54 -7.55 -2.27
CA SER A 557 -24.75 -6.11 -2.04
C SER A 557 -23.47 -5.32 -1.71
N GLY A 558 -22.31 -5.99 -1.72
CA GLY A 558 -21.00 -5.34 -1.56
C GLY A 558 -20.65 -4.97 -0.12
N VAL A 559 -21.23 -5.64 0.89
CA VAL A 559 -20.97 -5.35 2.31
C VAL A 559 -19.52 -5.67 2.68
N VAL A 560 -18.93 -6.71 2.10
CA VAL A 560 -17.52 -7.09 2.36
C VAL A 560 -16.57 -5.96 1.93
N GLU A 561 -16.81 -5.41 0.74
CA GLU A 561 -16.06 -4.29 0.18
C GLU A 561 -16.23 -3.03 1.04
N LYS A 562 -17.43 -2.77 1.56
CA LYS A 562 -17.68 -1.65 2.48
C LYS A 562 -16.88 -1.79 3.78
N VAL A 563 -16.86 -2.98 4.38
CA VAL A 563 -16.05 -3.28 5.58
C VAL A 563 -14.57 -3.04 5.30
N VAL A 564 -14.05 -3.56 4.18
CA VAL A 564 -12.65 -3.36 3.77
C VAL A 564 -12.33 -1.88 3.55
N ASN A 565 -13.22 -1.14 2.87
CA ASN A 565 -13.03 0.27 2.54
C ASN A 565 -13.05 1.14 3.80
N LEU A 566 -13.99 0.93 4.71
CA LEU A 566 -14.07 1.64 5.99
C LEU A 566 -12.80 1.42 6.82
N CYS A 567 -12.34 0.17 6.88
CA CYS A 567 -11.15 -0.20 7.65
C CYS A 567 -9.83 0.03 6.91
N SER A 568 -9.86 0.53 5.68
CA SER A 568 -8.65 0.71 4.87
C SER A 568 -7.67 1.69 5.51
N PHE A 569 -6.38 1.52 5.24
CA PHE A 569 -5.37 2.45 5.73
C PHE A 569 -5.65 3.89 5.28
N GLU A 570 -6.07 4.04 4.03
CA GLU A 570 -6.37 5.31 3.39
C GLU A 570 -7.57 6.01 4.06
N THR A 571 -8.66 5.29 4.32
CA THR A 571 -9.81 5.84 5.06
C THR A 571 -9.40 6.20 6.47
N MET A 572 -8.90 5.23 7.25
CA MET A 572 -8.63 5.40 8.67
C MET A 572 -7.61 6.51 8.96
N LYS A 573 -6.54 6.62 8.16
CA LYS A 573 -5.54 7.68 8.28
C LYS A 573 -6.11 9.08 8.02
N ASN A 574 -7.10 9.19 7.13
CA ASN A 574 -7.67 10.46 6.70
C ASN A 574 -8.89 10.90 7.51
N LEU A 575 -9.34 10.09 8.47
CA LEU A 575 -10.37 10.50 9.42
C LEU A 575 -9.87 11.63 10.32
N GLU A 576 -10.75 12.58 10.60
CA GLU A 576 -10.41 13.71 11.44
C GLU A 576 -9.92 13.28 12.82
N ALA A 577 -10.50 12.24 13.42
CA ALA A 577 -10.06 11.69 14.70
C ALA A 577 -8.60 11.19 14.73
N ASN A 578 -8.03 10.88 13.56
CA ASN A 578 -6.70 10.29 13.42
C ASN A 578 -5.65 11.25 12.84
N LYS A 579 -5.96 12.55 12.71
CA LYS A 579 -5.04 13.57 12.18
C LYS A 579 -4.44 14.47 13.27
N GLY A 580 -3.26 15.01 12.94
CA GLY A 580 -2.55 15.98 13.78
C GLY A 580 -2.20 15.41 15.15
N ASP A 581 -2.35 16.25 16.17
CA ASP A 581 -2.03 15.93 17.57
C ASP A 581 -3.23 15.41 18.37
N LYS A 582 -4.32 15.03 17.69
CA LYS A 582 -5.48 14.43 18.37
C LYS A 582 -5.10 13.14 19.06
N GLU A 583 -5.69 12.94 20.22
CA GLU A 583 -5.48 11.79 21.09
C GLU A 583 -6.78 11.01 21.26
N ARG A 584 -6.69 9.87 21.95
CA ARG A 584 -7.87 9.10 22.33
C ARG A 584 -8.71 9.88 23.33
N GLY A 585 -10.02 9.70 23.26
CA GLY A 585 -10.97 10.36 24.16
C GLY A 585 -11.23 9.61 25.47
N ASP A 586 -10.82 8.35 25.56
CA ASP A 586 -11.15 7.44 26.66
C ASP A 586 -10.14 7.49 27.82
N HIS A 587 -8.85 7.66 27.54
CA HIS A 587 -7.83 7.85 28.57
C HIS A 587 -6.55 8.52 28.01
N PRO A 588 -5.65 9.06 28.88
CA PRO A 588 -4.38 9.62 28.44
C PRO A 588 -3.50 8.59 27.73
N SER A 589 -2.93 8.99 26.58
CA SER A 589 -2.06 8.15 25.76
C SER A 589 -0.71 8.83 25.51
N PRO A 590 0.42 8.11 25.56
CA PRO A 590 1.72 8.68 25.20
C PRO A 590 1.89 8.89 23.68
N TYR A 591 0.87 8.53 22.89
CA TYR A 591 0.85 8.66 21.44
C TYR A 591 -0.39 9.40 20.97
N THR A 592 -0.20 10.25 19.96
CA THR A 592 -1.31 10.81 19.16
C THR A 592 -1.90 9.74 18.24
N ASN A 593 -3.17 9.88 17.86
CA ASN A 593 -3.86 8.94 16.98
C ASN A 593 -3.18 8.82 15.61
N SER A 594 -2.60 9.90 15.10
CA SER A 594 -1.87 9.92 13.82
C SER A 594 -0.62 9.03 13.83
N THR A 595 -0.07 8.72 15.01
CA THR A 595 1.12 7.89 15.16
C THR A 595 0.88 6.42 14.79
N TYR A 596 -0.35 5.93 14.87
CA TYR A 596 -0.73 4.58 14.43
C TYR A 596 -0.73 4.45 12.89
N PHE A 597 -0.84 5.55 12.15
CA PHE A 597 -1.01 5.56 10.69
C PHE A 597 0.20 6.14 9.93
N ARG A 598 1.31 5.39 9.89
CA ARG A 598 2.55 5.83 9.23
C ARG A 598 2.47 5.78 7.70
N LYS A 599 2.69 4.60 7.12
CA LYS A 599 2.74 4.38 5.66
C LYS A 599 1.81 3.29 5.12
N GLY A 600 1.43 2.29 5.92
CA GLY A 600 0.48 1.24 5.51
C GLY A 600 0.93 0.38 4.31
N LYS A 601 2.24 0.17 4.15
CA LYS A 601 2.86 -0.50 3.00
C LYS A 601 3.79 -1.62 3.45
N THR A 602 3.92 -2.62 2.59
CA THR A 602 4.88 -3.74 2.70
C THR A 602 6.19 -3.41 1.99
N GLY A 603 7.29 -3.94 2.52
CA GLY A 603 8.65 -3.72 2.04
C GLY A 603 9.07 -2.25 2.14
N ASP A 604 8.75 -1.57 3.24
CA ASP A 604 9.26 -0.22 3.51
C ASP A 604 10.62 -0.26 4.22
N TRP A 605 10.99 -1.41 4.79
CA TRP A 605 12.26 -1.66 5.48
C TRP A 605 13.51 -1.32 4.65
N VAL A 606 13.43 -1.53 3.34
CA VAL A 606 14.46 -1.19 2.33
C VAL A 606 14.89 0.29 2.34
N ASN A 607 14.06 1.20 2.86
CA ASN A 607 14.41 2.62 2.96
C ASN A 607 15.20 2.96 4.24
N TYR A 608 15.48 1.97 5.08
CA TYR A 608 16.05 2.17 6.42
C TYR A 608 17.15 1.18 6.75
N LEU A 609 17.00 -0.10 6.37
CA LEU A 609 17.96 -1.16 6.66
C LEU A 609 18.95 -1.31 5.52
N THR A 610 20.23 -1.48 5.85
CA THR A 610 21.24 -1.86 4.85
C THR A 610 21.01 -3.30 4.38
N PRO A 611 21.55 -3.70 3.22
CA PRO A 611 21.49 -5.08 2.76
C PRO A 611 22.01 -6.09 3.79
N GLU A 612 23.06 -5.76 4.54
CA GLU A 612 23.65 -6.61 5.57
C GLU A 612 22.71 -6.78 6.76
N MET A 613 22.05 -5.70 7.20
CA MET A 613 21.05 -5.76 8.26
C MET A 613 19.86 -6.64 7.83
N ALA A 614 19.35 -6.42 6.61
CA ALA A 614 18.26 -7.21 6.07
C ALA A 614 18.63 -8.70 5.99
N ALA A 615 19.79 -9.03 5.41
CA ALA A 615 20.29 -10.40 5.31
C ALA A 615 20.48 -11.08 6.67
N ARG A 616 20.94 -10.33 7.69
CA ARG A 616 21.03 -10.85 9.08
C ARG A 616 19.67 -11.26 9.61
N MET A 617 18.65 -10.40 9.47
CA MET A 617 17.29 -10.73 9.94
C MET A 617 16.68 -11.88 9.14
N ASP A 618 16.90 -11.92 7.82
CA ASP A 618 16.43 -13.02 6.98
C ASP A 618 17.05 -14.35 7.42
N GLY A 619 18.38 -14.39 7.65
CA GLY A 619 19.05 -15.58 8.16
C GLY A 619 18.52 -16.05 9.53
N ILE A 620 18.30 -15.12 10.47
CA ILE A 620 17.71 -15.44 11.79
C ILE A 620 16.30 -16.00 11.64
N MET A 621 15.47 -15.39 10.78
CA MET A 621 14.10 -15.84 10.53
C MET A 621 14.08 -17.22 9.86
N GLU A 622 14.90 -17.43 8.83
CA GLU A 622 15.02 -18.70 8.14
C GLU A 622 15.47 -19.81 9.08
N GLU A 623 16.50 -19.57 9.90
CA GLU A 623 16.98 -20.54 10.89
C GLU A 623 15.88 -20.88 11.91
N LYS A 624 15.18 -19.86 12.43
CA LYS A 624 14.14 -20.05 13.46
C LYS A 624 12.92 -20.79 12.94
N PHE A 625 12.49 -20.50 11.71
CA PHE A 625 11.25 -21.03 11.14
C PHE A 625 11.47 -22.27 10.27
N LYS A 626 12.71 -22.67 10.00
CA LYS A 626 13.03 -23.90 9.28
C LYS A 626 12.35 -25.11 9.91
N GLY A 627 11.61 -25.87 9.11
CA GLY A 627 10.92 -27.09 9.55
C GLY A 627 9.66 -26.88 10.38
N THR A 628 9.25 -25.63 10.62
CA THR A 628 8.00 -25.32 11.35
C THR A 628 6.77 -25.31 10.44
N GLY A 629 6.98 -25.27 9.11
CA GLY A 629 5.95 -25.06 8.11
C GLY A 629 5.50 -23.60 7.93
N LEU A 630 5.97 -22.66 8.77
CA LEU A 630 5.54 -21.26 8.71
C LEU A 630 6.04 -20.51 7.47
N LEU A 631 7.24 -20.83 6.96
CA LEU A 631 7.75 -20.21 5.72
C LEU A 631 7.00 -20.71 4.46
N GLU A 632 6.44 -21.92 4.52
CA GLU A 632 5.78 -22.59 3.41
C GLU A 632 4.27 -22.35 3.40
N ASN A 633 3.65 -22.32 4.59
CA ASN A 633 2.20 -22.29 4.79
C ASN A 633 1.73 -21.05 5.55
N GLY A 634 2.65 -20.20 6.01
CA GLY A 634 2.32 -18.95 6.70
C GLY A 634 2.04 -17.78 5.77
N GLU A 635 1.92 -18.03 4.46
CA GLU A 635 1.44 -17.05 3.48
C GLU A 635 -0.06 -16.79 3.62
#